data_AF-A0A836L932-F1
#
_entry.id   AF-A0A836L932-F1
#
_cell.length_a   1.000
_cell.length_b   1.000
_cell.length_c   1.000
_cell.angle_alpha   90.00
_cell.angle_beta   90.00
_cell.angle_gamma   90.00
#
_symmetry.space_group_name_H-M   'P 1'
#
loop_
_entity.id
_entity.type
_entity.pdbx_description
1 polymer ?
#
loop_
_entity_poly.entity_id
_entity_poly.type
_entity_poly.pdbx_seq_one_letter_code
_entity_poly.pdbx_strand_id
1 'polypeptide(L)'
;MTQLHTVASLDYGDGRTCVCRICECGKHSCPGIRVPFCGETTYRDEYVGKNVDLERPRRARQTVFPSKAEPGHFKTTNQEAADLLKGKDLRPAESYKPREAAGALLPFEGTTTNRADFPGWMPEHNRAKRKQDPIPKLPGTYVTTKGAMEEPVRDLAKQGALPKPPKSFKADDTLQNSQPFDGITSYTAEYPPKEVPMTRSALHDGRIAPMPENRDFQTTVSSAYQVPPLHMRHNCPAAFVPMRPASRDGHIKLSVYNIPSGDTVC
;
A
#
# COMPACT_ATOMS: atom_id res chain seq x y z
N MET A 1 10.61 103.08 24.86
CA MET A 1 10.76 102.26 26.07
C MET A 1 10.17 100.89 25.78
N THR A 2 11.03 99.93 25.44
CA THR A 2 10.64 98.57 25.04
C THR A 2 10.68 97.67 26.27
N GLN A 3 9.49 97.27 26.75
CA GLN A 3 9.38 96.24 27.79
C GLN A 3 9.81 94.88 27.19
N LEU A 4 10.94 94.38 27.67
CA LEU A 4 11.36 93.00 27.46
C LEU A 4 10.51 92.12 28.37
N HIS A 5 9.59 91.36 27.80
CA HIS A 5 8.89 90.31 28.54
C HIS A 5 9.86 89.15 28.79
N THR A 6 10.18 88.94 30.07
CA THR A 6 10.93 87.80 30.58
C THR A 6 10.17 86.49 30.30
N VAL A 7 10.82 85.56 29.60
CA VAL A 7 10.27 84.26 29.15
C VAL A 7 10.26 83.22 30.29
N ALA A 8 9.92 83.63 31.51
CA ALA A 8 10.00 82.78 32.70
C ALA A 8 8.63 82.27 33.20
N SER A 9 7.53 82.63 32.53
CA SER A 9 6.17 82.22 32.91
C SER A 9 5.37 81.70 31.71
N LEU A 10 5.94 80.74 30.98
CA LEU A 10 5.22 79.98 29.96
C LEU A 10 5.00 78.56 30.48
N ASP A 11 3.74 78.20 30.67
CA ASP A 11 3.26 76.89 31.10
C ASP A 11 3.64 75.81 30.08
N TYR A 12 4.86 75.27 30.19
CA TYR A 12 5.38 74.19 29.33
C TYR A 12 4.86 72.79 29.74
N GLY A 13 3.67 72.70 30.34
CA GLY A 13 3.11 71.46 30.88
C GLY A 13 1.97 70.83 30.07
N ASP A 14 1.23 71.62 29.28
CA ASP A 14 -0.09 71.19 28.80
C ASP A 14 -0.12 70.58 27.39
N GLY A 15 1.00 70.47 26.68
CA GLY A 15 1.10 69.78 25.38
C GLY A 15 0.21 70.32 24.24
N ARG A 16 -0.59 71.37 24.48
CA ARG A 16 -1.56 71.94 23.55
C ARG A 16 -1.04 73.17 22.80
N THR A 17 0.02 73.81 23.30
CA THR A 17 0.59 75.02 22.69
C THR A 17 2.01 74.76 22.21
N CYS A 18 2.20 74.79 20.90
CA CYS A 18 3.51 74.66 20.31
C CYS A 18 4.28 75.98 20.37
N VAL A 19 5.61 75.89 20.57
CA VAL A 19 6.53 77.04 20.74
C VAL A 19 6.41 78.07 19.61
N CYS A 20 6.04 77.63 18.41
CA CYS A 20 5.94 78.49 17.23
C CYS A 20 4.60 79.23 17.07
N ARG A 21 3.53 78.97 17.85
CA ARG A 21 2.18 79.60 17.74
C ARG A 21 1.53 79.63 16.33
N ILE A 22 2.10 78.96 15.34
CA ILE A 22 1.61 78.92 13.94
C ILE A 22 0.64 77.75 13.72
N CYS A 23 0.65 76.72 14.57
CA CYS A 23 -0.26 75.57 14.45
C CYS A 23 -1.19 75.46 15.67
N GLU A 24 -2.48 75.38 15.39
CA GLU A 24 -3.54 75.07 16.38
C GLU A 24 -3.78 73.55 16.51
N CYS A 25 -3.02 72.76 15.75
CA CYS A 25 -3.22 71.33 15.55
C CYS A 25 -2.82 70.43 16.74
N GLY A 26 -2.11 70.96 17.76
CA GLY A 26 -1.76 70.26 19.02
C GLY A 26 -0.94 68.96 18.91
N LYS A 27 -0.51 68.53 17.72
CA LYS A 27 0.11 67.21 17.47
C LYS A 27 1.46 67.26 16.77
N HIS A 28 2.25 68.33 16.95
CA HIS A 28 3.60 68.37 16.41
C HIS A 28 4.65 68.47 17.53
N SER A 29 5.64 67.57 17.47
CA SER A 29 6.86 67.66 18.27
C SER A 29 7.77 68.70 17.64
N CYS A 30 8.09 69.78 18.36
CA CYS A 30 9.06 70.77 17.89
C CYS A 30 10.46 70.12 17.90
N PRO A 31 11.13 69.96 16.75
CA PRO A 31 12.44 69.35 16.72
C PRO A 31 13.46 70.33 17.32
N GLY A 32 14.12 69.97 18.43
CA GLY A 32 15.46 70.52 18.71
C GLY A 32 15.79 71.04 20.10
N ILE A 33 15.07 70.72 21.18
CA ILE A 33 15.53 71.10 22.53
C ILE A 33 15.53 69.87 23.46
N ARG A 34 16.71 69.29 23.68
CA ARG A 34 16.97 68.33 24.78
C ARG A 34 18.09 68.88 25.63
N VAL A 35 17.78 69.36 26.83
CA VAL A 35 18.78 69.81 27.81
C VAL A 35 19.02 68.66 28.80
N PRO A 36 20.24 68.11 28.93
CA PRO A 36 20.51 66.99 29.85
C PRO A 36 20.37 67.40 31.32
N PHE A 37 19.73 66.56 32.13
CA PHE A 37 19.62 66.75 33.58
C PHE A 37 20.87 66.23 34.29
N CYS A 38 21.59 67.13 34.97
CA CYS A 38 22.83 66.82 35.70
C CYS A 38 22.56 66.90 37.21
N GLY A 39 21.97 65.88 37.80
CA GLY A 39 21.80 65.75 39.25
C GLY A 39 22.20 64.36 39.73
N GLU A 40 23.22 64.27 40.58
CA GLU A 40 23.61 63.03 41.26
C GLU A 40 22.70 62.83 42.48
N THR A 41 22.14 61.62 42.63
CA THR A 41 21.22 61.29 43.73
C THR A 41 21.96 60.58 44.83
N THR A 42 21.61 60.85 46.10
CA THR A 42 22.21 60.24 47.29
C THR A 42 22.20 58.71 47.27
N TYR A 43 21.23 58.12 46.58
CA TYR A 43 21.13 56.67 46.37
C TYR A 43 22.34 56.08 45.64
N ARG A 44 22.92 56.81 44.68
CA ARG A 44 24.10 56.34 43.95
C ARG A 44 25.37 56.33 44.80
N ASP A 45 25.45 57.21 45.79
CA ASP A 45 26.62 57.31 46.66
C ASP A 45 26.57 56.30 47.81
N GLU A 46 25.38 56.02 48.36
CA GLU A 46 25.23 55.14 49.51
C GLU A 46 25.29 53.64 49.17
N TYR A 47 24.86 53.26 47.97
CA TYR A 47 24.79 51.86 47.55
C TYR A 47 25.86 51.49 46.51
N VAL A 48 27.13 51.55 46.94
CA VAL A 48 28.26 51.03 46.16
C VAL A 48 28.55 49.58 46.56
N GLY A 49 28.79 48.71 45.57
CA GLY A 49 29.05 47.29 45.80
C GLY A 49 30.29 47.05 46.66
N LYS A 50 30.16 46.25 47.72
CA LYS A 50 31.25 45.86 48.62
C LYS A 50 31.82 44.50 48.23
N ASN A 51 33.14 44.40 48.13
CA ASN A 51 33.83 43.13 47.87
C ASN A 51 34.18 42.44 49.20
N VAL A 52 34.13 41.11 49.21
CA VAL A 52 34.54 40.27 50.34
C VAL A 52 35.67 39.36 49.89
N ASP A 53 36.74 39.31 50.67
CA ASP A 53 37.87 38.42 50.43
C ASP A 53 37.56 37.01 50.95
N LEU A 54 37.49 36.04 50.04
CA LEU A 54 37.26 34.63 50.36
C LEU A 54 38.60 33.96 50.74
N GLU A 55 38.80 33.65 52.02
CA GLU A 55 39.87 32.73 52.43
C GLU A 55 39.61 31.33 51.86
N ARG A 56 40.51 30.84 51.02
CA ARG A 56 40.43 29.46 50.51
C ARG A 56 40.83 28.47 51.62
N PRO A 57 39.95 27.54 52.03
CA PRO A 57 40.38 26.46 52.91
C PRO A 57 41.32 25.53 52.13
N ARG A 58 42.55 25.33 52.62
CA ARG A 58 43.46 24.29 52.14
C ARG A 58 42.87 22.91 52.46
N ARG A 59 41.97 22.41 51.61
CA ARG A 59 41.57 20.99 51.67
C ARG A 59 42.78 20.13 51.28
N ALA A 60 43.16 19.20 52.15
CA ALA A 60 44.16 18.19 51.84
C ALA A 60 43.70 17.38 50.61
N ARG A 61 44.59 17.18 49.64
CA ARG A 61 44.29 16.41 48.42
C ARG A 61 43.93 14.98 48.81
N GLN A 62 42.68 14.60 48.62
CA GLN A 62 42.20 13.25 48.86
C GLN A 62 42.74 12.34 47.75
N THR A 63 43.66 11.44 48.08
CA THR A 63 44.17 10.45 47.13
C THR A 63 43.11 9.38 46.92
N VAL A 64 42.44 9.42 45.76
CA VAL A 64 41.48 8.40 45.36
C VAL A 64 42.26 7.22 44.79
N PHE A 65 42.17 6.05 45.42
CA PHE A 65 42.64 4.80 44.81
C PHE A 65 41.54 4.32 43.85
N PRO A 66 41.79 4.26 42.53
CA PRO A 66 40.82 3.66 41.61
C PRO A 66 40.82 2.15 41.86
N SER A 67 39.88 1.67 42.67
CA SER A 67 39.58 0.25 42.70
C SER A 67 39.12 -0.18 41.31
N LYS A 68 39.52 -1.38 40.88
CA LYS A 68 39.01 -1.94 39.64
C LYS A 68 37.50 -2.07 39.79
N ALA A 69 36.75 -1.46 38.87
CA ALA A 69 35.30 -1.53 38.88
C ALA A 69 34.86 -2.99 38.81
N GLU A 70 33.86 -3.35 39.62
CA GLU A 70 33.30 -4.69 39.59
C GLU A 70 32.80 -5.02 38.18
N PRO A 71 32.98 -6.27 37.70
CA PRO A 71 32.54 -6.67 36.37
C PRO A 71 31.02 -6.50 36.26
N GLY A 72 30.60 -5.49 35.50
CA GLY A 72 29.19 -5.09 35.35
C GLY A 72 28.88 -3.67 35.81
N HIS A 73 29.77 -2.98 36.53
CA HIS A 73 29.50 -1.64 37.07
C HIS A 73 29.16 -0.58 36.00
N PHE A 74 29.68 -0.74 34.78
CA PHE A 74 29.42 0.17 33.66
C PHE A 74 28.29 -0.30 32.73
N LYS A 75 27.62 -1.43 33.02
CA LYS A 75 26.46 -1.84 32.23
C LYS A 75 25.28 -0.96 32.61
N THR A 76 24.66 -0.34 31.61
CA THR A 76 23.41 0.38 31.81
C THR A 76 22.25 -0.61 31.89
N THR A 77 21.16 -0.24 32.57
CA THR A 77 19.93 -1.06 32.67
C THR A 77 19.42 -1.51 31.30
N ASN A 78 19.62 -0.69 30.27
CA ASN A 78 19.27 -1.01 28.89
C ASN A 78 20.19 -2.09 28.27
N GLN A 79 21.49 -2.08 28.58
CA GLN A 79 22.43 -3.09 28.09
C GLN A 79 22.22 -4.45 28.78
N GLU A 80 21.92 -4.44 30.09
CA GLU A 80 21.58 -5.67 30.82
C GLU A 80 20.26 -6.27 30.33
N ALA A 81 19.25 -5.43 30.04
CA ALA A 81 17.99 -5.89 29.45
C ALA A 81 18.15 -6.40 28.00
N ALA A 82 19.09 -5.86 27.24
CA ALA A 82 19.39 -6.32 25.88
C ALA A 82 20.03 -7.73 25.86
N ASP A 83 20.90 -8.03 26.83
CA ASP A 83 21.50 -9.37 26.98
C ASP A 83 20.44 -10.46 27.27
N LEU A 84 19.34 -10.09 27.96
CA LEU A 84 18.20 -10.97 28.26
C LEU A 84 17.26 -11.17 27.07
N LEU A 85 17.26 -10.24 26.10
CA LEU A 85 16.50 -10.31 24.86
C LEU A 85 17.27 -11.11 23.80
N LYS A 86 17.76 -12.31 24.14
CA LYS A 86 18.14 -13.29 23.12
C LYS A 86 16.87 -13.66 22.36
N GLY A 87 16.70 -13.06 21.18
CA GLY A 87 15.57 -13.29 20.30
C GLY A 87 15.33 -14.79 20.12
N LYS A 88 14.06 -15.19 20.12
CA LYS A 88 13.68 -16.58 19.81
C LYS A 88 14.34 -16.98 18.51
N ASP A 89 14.94 -18.16 18.45
CA ASP A 89 15.54 -18.69 17.23
C ASP A 89 14.47 -18.76 16.14
N LEU A 90 14.44 -17.75 15.27
CA LEU A 90 13.55 -17.68 14.13
C LEU A 90 14.05 -18.67 13.10
N ARG A 91 13.56 -19.91 13.17
CA ARG A 91 13.77 -20.86 12.09
C ARG A 91 12.95 -20.44 10.88
N PRO A 92 13.51 -20.49 9.67
CA PRO A 92 12.74 -20.31 8.44
C PRO A 92 11.53 -21.24 8.45
N ALA A 93 10.36 -20.72 8.08
CA ALA A 93 9.15 -21.50 8.03
C ALA A 93 9.36 -22.68 7.07
N GLU A 94 9.24 -23.91 7.57
CA GLU A 94 9.32 -25.10 6.73
C GLU A 94 8.15 -25.06 5.73
N SER A 95 8.48 -25.07 4.44
CA SER A 95 7.45 -25.04 3.41
C SER A 95 6.66 -26.34 3.48
N TYR A 96 5.35 -26.25 3.70
CA TYR A 96 4.40 -27.36 3.56
C TYR A 96 4.22 -27.72 2.08
N LYS A 97 5.30 -28.16 1.44
CA LYS A 97 5.23 -28.75 0.11
C LYS A 97 5.05 -30.25 0.34
N PRO A 98 3.94 -30.85 -0.13
CA PRO A 98 3.78 -32.29 -0.04
C PRO A 98 5.01 -32.92 -0.70
N ARG A 99 5.74 -33.75 0.06
CA ARG A 99 6.87 -34.49 -0.45
C ARG A 99 6.33 -35.37 -1.57
N GLU A 100 6.87 -35.23 -2.79
CA GLU A 100 6.60 -36.15 -3.89
C GLU A 100 7.15 -37.53 -3.52
N ALA A 101 6.39 -38.26 -2.72
CA ALA A 101 6.59 -39.68 -2.55
C ALA A 101 6.05 -40.31 -3.83
N ALA A 102 6.92 -40.45 -4.83
CA ALA A 102 6.63 -41.30 -5.97
C ALA A 102 6.35 -42.71 -5.42
N GLY A 103 5.06 -43.03 -5.28
CA GLY A 103 4.63 -44.36 -4.89
C GLY A 103 5.23 -45.34 -5.89
N ALA A 104 5.85 -46.41 -5.40
CA ALA A 104 6.38 -47.45 -6.26
C ALA A 104 5.25 -47.93 -7.18
N LEU A 105 5.41 -47.73 -8.49
CA LEU A 105 4.43 -48.16 -9.47
C LEU A 105 4.39 -49.68 -9.42
N LEU A 106 3.30 -50.22 -8.87
CA LEU A 106 3.02 -51.65 -8.92
C LEU A 106 2.94 -52.06 -10.40
N PRO A 107 3.55 -53.20 -10.78
CA PRO A 107 3.45 -53.70 -12.14
C PRO A 107 1.99 -53.92 -12.51
N PHE A 108 1.60 -53.51 -13.71
CA PHE A 108 0.26 -53.76 -14.22
C PHE A 108 0.16 -55.22 -14.72
N GLU A 109 -0.59 -56.05 -14.01
CA GLU A 109 -0.83 -57.46 -14.36
C GLU A 109 -2.09 -57.69 -15.23
N GLY A 110 -2.56 -56.65 -15.94
CA GLY A 110 -3.70 -56.80 -16.84
C GLY A 110 -3.31 -57.49 -18.14
N THR A 111 -3.94 -58.61 -18.45
CA THR A 111 -3.94 -59.19 -19.80
C THR A 111 -5.14 -58.65 -20.57
N THR A 112 -4.94 -58.25 -21.82
CA THR A 112 -6.05 -57.80 -22.67
C THR A 112 -6.87 -59.01 -23.11
N THR A 113 -8.18 -58.82 -23.32
CA THR A 113 -9.08 -59.89 -23.81
C THR A 113 -8.53 -60.52 -25.09
N ASN A 114 -8.05 -59.70 -26.02
CA ASN A 114 -7.43 -60.17 -27.26
C ASN A 114 -6.20 -61.08 -27.01
N ARG A 115 -5.35 -60.76 -26.01
CA ARG A 115 -4.20 -61.59 -25.67
C ARG A 115 -4.59 -62.89 -24.96
N ALA A 116 -5.70 -62.89 -24.22
CA ALA A 116 -6.22 -64.07 -23.52
C ALA A 116 -7.00 -65.01 -24.47
N ASP A 117 -7.79 -64.45 -25.38
CA ASP A 117 -8.72 -65.18 -26.24
C ASP A 117 -8.05 -65.78 -27.49
N PHE A 118 -6.95 -65.18 -27.97
CA PHE A 118 -6.22 -65.61 -29.15
C PHE A 118 -4.79 -66.05 -28.82
N PRO A 119 -4.60 -67.14 -28.05
CA PRO A 119 -3.29 -67.72 -27.89
C PRO A 119 -2.78 -68.21 -29.26
N GLY A 120 -1.46 -68.23 -29.44
CA GLY A 120 -0.83 -68.68 -30.69
C GLY A 120 -1.05 -70.17 -30.93
N TRP A 121 -2.23 -70.55 -31.43
CA TRP A 121 -2.53 -71.91 -31.84
C TRP A 121 -1.66 -72.25 -33.06
N MET A 122 -0.72 -73.18 -32.87
CA MET A 122 0.02 -73.74 -34.00
C MET A 122 -0.97 -74.48 -34.90
N PRO A 123 -1.00 -74.22 -36.21
CA PRO A 123 -1.85 -74.97 -37.11
C PRO A 123 -1.52 -76.46 -36.97
N GLU A 124 -2.53 -77.29 -36.67
CA GLU A 124 -2.38 -78.72 -36.85
C GLU A 124 -2.07 -78.94 -38.32
N HIS A 125 -0.83 -79.33 -38.60
CA HIS A 125 -0.43 -79.66 -39.95
C HIS A 125 -1.12 -80.97 -40.28
N ASN A 126 -2.33 -80.87 -40.86
CA ASN A 126 -3.00 -81.95 -41.57
C ASN A 126 -2.15 -82.30 -42.79
N ARG A 127 -0.99 -82.90 -42.56
CA ARG A 127 -0.18 -83.50 -43.62
C ARG A 127 -1.10 -84.53 -44.25
N ALA A 128 -1.48 -84.27 -45.49
CA ALA A 128 -2.21 -85.23 -46.30
C ALA A 128 -1.37 -86.52 -46.29
N LYS A 129 -1.82 -87.52 -45.52
CA LYS A 129 -1.25 -88.85 -45.59
C LYS A 129 -1.47 -89.29 -47.03
N ARG A 130 -0.39 -89.50 -47.77
CA ARG A 130 -0.46 -89.96 -49.15
C ARG A 130 -1.26 -91.26 -49.15
N LYS A 131 -2.50 -91.22 -49.67
CA LYS A 131 -3.28 -92.43 -49.88
C LYS A 131 -2.51 -93.21 -50.95
N GLN A 132 -2.00 -94.37 -50.56
CA GLN A 132 -1.37 -95.27 -51.51
C GLN A 132 -2.48 -95.81 -52.41
N ASP A 133 -2.40 -95.54 -53.71
CA ASP A 133 -3.32 -96.15 -54.67
C ASP A 133 -3.19 -97.67 -54.53
N PRO A 134 -4.31 -98.39 -54.36
CA PRO A 134 -4.26 -99.83 -54.22
C PRO A 134 -3.62 -100.40 -55.48
N ILE A 135 -2.62 -101.27 -55.29
CA ILE A 135 -1.97 -101.98 -56.39
C ILE A 135 -3.08 -102.63 -57.24
N PRO A 136 -3.10 -102.39 -58.57
CA PRO A 136 -4.11 -102.99 -59.43
C PRO A 136 -4.08 -104.50 -59.24
N LYS A 137 -5.18 -105.06 -58.72
CA LYS A 137 -5.29 -106.49 -58.47
C LYS A 137 -5.23 -107.19 -59.82
N LEU A 138 -4.29 -108.12 -59.99
CA LEU A 138 -4.23 -108.99 -61.15
C LEU A 138 -5.58 -109.73 -61.28
N PRO A 139 -6.23 -109.72 -62.45
CA PRO A 139 -7.47 -110.43 -62.65
C PRO A 139 -7.22 -111.93 -62.52
N GLY A 140 -7.99 -112.60 -61.65
CA GLY A 140 -8.07 -114.07 -61.61
C GLY A 140 -7.64 -114.74 -60.30
N THR A 141 -6.92 -114.07 -59.38
CA THR A 141 -6.31 -114.78 -58.22
C THR A 141 -6.90 -114.44 -56.85
N TYR A 142 -7.73 -113.41 -56.72
CA TYR A 142 -8.20 -112.91 -55.41
C TYR A 142 -9.72 -112.74 -55.31
N VAL A 143 -10.50 -113.64 -55.91
CA VAL A 143 -11.92 -113.77 -55.59
C VAL A 143 -12.02 -114.45 -54.22
N THR A 144 -12.02 -113.64 -53.16
CA THR A 144 -12.22 -114.14 -51.79
C THR A 144 -13.71 -114.21 -51.48
N THR A 145 -14.11 -115.15 -50.63
CA THR A 145 -15.50 -115.32 -50.16
C THR A 145 -16.07 -114.04 -49.54
N LYS A 146 -15.21 -113.21 -48.94
CA LYS A 146 -15.56 -111.90 -48.39
C LYS A 146 -16.13 -110.93 -49.45
N GLY A 147 -15.62 -110.96 -50.69
CA GLY A 147 -16.15 -110.14 -51.78
C GLY A 147 -17.60 -110.50 -52.09
N ALA A 148 -17.90 -111.79 -52.21
CA ALA A 148 -19.25 -112.30 -52.46
C ALA A 148 -20.22 -112.01 -51.31
N MET A 149 -19.75 -111.98 -50.05
CA MET A 149 -20.59 -111.60 -48.90
C MET A 149 -20.87 -110.10 -48.83
N GLU A 150 -19.97 -109.25 -49.33
CA GLU A 150 -20.12 -107.79 -49.29
C GLU A 150 -20.90 -107.21 -50.48
N GLU A 151 -20.96 -107.90 -51.61
CA GLU A 151 -21.73 -107.49 -52.79
C GLU A 151 -23.19 -107.11 -52.50
N PRO A 152 -24.01 -107.92 -51.80
CA PRO A 152 -25.41 -107.55 -51.54
C PRO A 152 -25.55 -106.29 -50.69
N VAL A 153 -24.63 -106.05 -49.74
CA VAL A 153 -24.65 -104.83 -48.91
C VAL A 153 -24.27 -103.60 -49.74
N ARG A 154 -23.30 -103.75 -50.66
CA ARG A 154 -22.90 -102.68 -51.58
C ARG A 154 -24.02 -102.33 -52.56
N ASP A 155 -24.79 -103.31 -53.00
CA ASP A 155 -25.91 -103.09 -53.90
C ASP A 155 -27.08 -102.39 -53.21
N LEU A 156 -27.40 -102.78 -51.96
CA LEU A 156 -28.37 -102.04 -51.13
C LEU A 156 -27.91 -100.61 -50.83
N ALA A 157 -26.61 -100.39 -50.63
CA ALA A 157 -26.03 -99.06 -50.45
C ALA A 157 -26.18 -98.19 -51.71
N LYS A 158 -25.90 -98.74 -52.89
CA LYS A 158 -26.11 -98.06 -54.18
C LYS A 158 -27.57 -97.74 -54.43
N GLN A 159 -28.48 -98.63 -54.03
CA GLN A 159 -29.93 -98.42 -54.13
C GLN A 159 -30.48 -97.46 -53.06
N GLY A 160 -29.65 -97.01 -52.10
CA GLY A 160 -30.06 -96.05 -51.07
C GLY A 160 -31.03 -96.61 -50.03
N ALA A 161 -31.18 -97.94 -49.96
CA ALA A 161 -32.08 -98.64 -49.04
C ALA A 161 -31.49 -98.82 -47.62
N LEU A 162 -30.32 -98.23 -47.35
CA LEU A 162 -29.71 -98.24 -46.02
C LEU A 162 -30.39 -97.21 -45.09
N PRO A 163 -30.69 -97.57 -43.83
CA PRO A 163 -31.28 -96.65 -42.88
C PRO A 163 -30.34 -95.47 -42.58
N LYS A 164 -30.86 -94.24 -42.69
CA LYS A 164 -30.13 -93.01 -42.36
C LYS A 164 -30.21 -92.73 -40.85
N PRO A 165 -29.14 -92.21 -40.22
CA PRO A 165 -29.19 -91.82 -38.81
C PRO A 165 -30.10 -90.59 -38.58
N PRO A 166 -30.71 -90.45 -37.39
CA PRO A 166 -31.61 -89.33 -37.09
C PRO A 166 -30.86 -87.99 -37.04
N LYS A 167 -31.53 -86.91 -37.46
CA LYS A 167 -30.98 -85.55 -37.51
C LYS A 167 -31.04 -84.91 -36.11
N SER A 168 -29.96 -84.27 -35.66
CA SER A 168 -29.89 -83.64 -34.34
C SER A 168 -30.75 -82.38 -34.25
N PHE A 169 -31.47 -82.21 -33.13
CA PHE A 169 -32.31 -81.05 -32.84
C PHE A 169 -31.46 -79.90 -32.25
N LYS A 170 -31.67 -78.67 -32.71
CA LYS A 170 -31.06 -77.44 -32.17
C LYS A 170 -32.19 -76.50 -31.74
N ALA A 171 -32.13 -76.02 -30.49
CA ALA A 171 -33.11 -75.08 -29.95
C ALA A 171 -32.86 -73.66 -30.48
N ASP A 172 -33.93 -72.86 -30.54
CA ASP A 172 -33.97 -71.51 -31.13
C ASP A 172 -33.57 -70.45 -30.08
N ASP A 173 -32.61 -69.59 -30.42
CA ASP A 173 -31.86 -68.73 -29.48
C ASP A 173 -32.53 -67.36 -29.20
N THR A 174 -33.84 -67.26 -29.43
CA THR A 174 -34.55 -65.97 -29.59
C THR A 174 -35.03 -65.30 -28.28
N LEU A 175 -34.63 -65.79 -27.10
CA LEU A 175 -35.19 -65.33 -25.81
C LEU A 175 -34.30 -64.38 -25.00
N GLN A 176 -33.17 -63.90 -25.51
CA GLN A 176 -32.36 -62.94 -24.76
C GLN A 176 -32.79 -61.48 -25.03
N ASN A 177 -33.77 -61.00 -24.28
CA ASN A 177 -34.11 -59.57 -24.24
C ASN A 177 -33.05 -58.81 -23.43
N SER A 178 -32.26 -57.97 -24.09
CA SER A 178 -31.30 -57.06 -23.42
C SER A 178 -32.00 -55.77 -22.98
N GLN A 179 -32.22 -55.60 -21.68
CA GLN A 179 -32.72 -54.34 -21.11
C GLN A 179 -31.54 -53.38 -20.84
N PRO A 180 -31.64 -52.08 -21.18
CA PRO A 180 -30.57 -51.11 -20.94
C PRO A 180 -30.36 -50.84 -19.44
N PHE A 181 -29.10 -50.65 -19.05
CA PHE A 181 -28.70 -50.40 -17.67
C PHE A 181 -28.75 -48.89 -17.33
N ASP A 182 -29.52 -48.54 -16.30
CA ASP A 182 -29.64 -47.18 -15.79
C ASP A 182 -28.57 -46.92 -14.70
N GLY A 183 -27.35 -46.67 -15.15
CA GLY A 183 -26.15 -46.59 -14.30
C GLY A 183 -25.92 -45.25 -13.60
N ILE A 184 -26.96 -44.51 -13.23
CA ILE A 184 -26.81 -43.19 -12.60
C ILE A 184 -26.59 -43.35 -11.10
N THR A 185 -25.46 -42.87 -10.60
CA THR A 185 -25.14 -42.89 -9.17
C THR A 185 -25.83 -41.75 -8.41
N SER A 186 -26.05 -41.90 -7.10
CA SER A 186 -26.60 -40.83 -6.26
C SER A 186 -25.76 -39.55 -6.31
N TYR A 187 -24.43 -39.69 -6.31
CA TYR A 187 -23.51 -38.56 -6.41
C TYR A 187 -23.71 -37.73 -7.68
N THR A 188 -23.82 -38.39 -8.84
CA THR A 188 -24.07 -37.70 -10.12
C THR A 188 -25.43 -37.02 -10.18
N ALA A 189 -26.44 -37.56 -9.49
CA ALA A 189 -27.78 -36.96 -9.43
C ALA A 189 -27.84 -35.75 -8.48
N GLU A 190 -27.09 -35.77 -7.38
CA GLU A 190 -27.19 -34.77 -6.30
C GLU A 190 -26.30 -33.54 -6.49
N TYR A 191 -25.21 -33.64 -7.26
CA TYR A 191 -24.21 -32.57 -7.42
C TYR A 191 -24.06 -32.07 -8.87
N PRO A 192 -25.11 -31.53 -9.50
CA PRO A 192 -24.96 -30.82 -10.77
C PRO A 192 -24.20 -29.49 -10.56
N PRO A 193 -23.54 -28.97 -11.60
CA PRO A 193 -22.87 -27.66 -11.54
C PRO A 193 -23.89 -26.56 -11.19
N LYS A 194 -23.59 -25.77 -10.14
CA LYS A 194 -24.43 -24.66 -9.68
C LYS A 194 -23.91 -23.35 -10.28
N GLU A 195 -24.82 -22.54 -10.84
CA GLU A 195 -24.50 -21.19 -11.29
C GLU A 195 -24.20 -20.29 -10.09
N VAL A 196 -23.07 -19.58 -10.13
CA VAL A 196 -22.68 -18.66 -9.06
C VAL A 196 -23.22 -17.26 -9.38
N PRO A 197 -24.02 -16.63 -8.50
CA PRO A 197 -24.47 -15.27 -8.74
C PRO A 197 -23.27 -14.33 -8.72
N MET A 198 -23.15 -13.49 -9.76
CA MET A 198 -22.11 -12.47 -9.82
C MET A 198 -22.24 -11.52 -8.64
N THR A 199 -21.20 -11.40 -7.80
CA THR A 199 -21.14 -10.40 -6.75
C THR A 199 -21.04 -9.03 -7.41
N ARG A 200 -21.95 -8.11 -7.05
CA ARG A 200 -21.86 -6.72 -7.50
C ARG A 200 -20.61 -6.11 -6.86
N SER A 201 -19.64 -5.69 -7.67
CA SER A 201 -18.53 -4.88 -7.16
C SER A 201 -19.10 -3.57 -6.61
N ALA A 202 -18.80 -3.27 -5.36
CA ALA A 202 -19.15 -2.01 -4.73
C ALA A 202 -18.22 -0.89 -5.26
N LEU A 203 -18.29 -0.59 -6.56
CA LEU A 203 -17.75 0.67 -7.06
C LEU A 203 -18.76 1.76 -6.73
N HIS A 204 -18.68 2.27 -5.51
CA HIS A 204 -19.29 3.54 -5.17
C HIS A 204 -18.38 4.65 -5.73
N ASP A 205 -18.56 5.00 -7.01
CA ASP A 205 -18.07 6.27 -7.53
C ASP A 205 -19.03 7.37 -7.08
N GLY A 206 -18.99 7.65 -5.78
CA GLY A 206 -19.61 8.83 -5.20
C GLY A 206 -18.80 10.03 -5.67
N ARG A 207 -19.17 10.63 -6.80
CA ARG A 207 -18.66 11.94 -7.20
C ARG A 207 -18.90 12.91 -6.04
N ILE A 208 -17.85 13.26 -5.31
CA ILE A 208 -17.89 14.30 -4.29
C ILE A 208 -18.17 15.60 -5.05
N ALA A 209 -19.41 16.09 -5.01
CA ALA A 209 -19.72 17.43 -5.45
C ALA A 209 -19.12 18.39 -4.40
N PRO A 210 -18.10 19.21 -4.73
CA PRO A 210 -17.61 20.19 -3.79
C PRO A 210 -18.74 21.18 -3.52
N MET A 211 -19.20 21.24 -2.27
CA MET A 211 -20.19 22.23 -1.86
C MET A 211 -19.54 23.61 -1.99
N PRO A 212 -20.20 24.60 -2.62
CA PRO A 212 -19.63 25.94 -2.75
C PRO A 212 -19.41 26.55 -1.37
N GLU A 213 -18.15 26.86 -1.06
CA GLU A 213 -17.72 27.46 0.22
C GLU A 213 -18.11 28.95 0.22
N ASN A 214 -19.30 29.25 0.76
CA ASN A 214 -19.84 30.61 0.84
C ASN A 214 -19.41 31.35 2.13
N ARG A 215 -18.27 31.00 2.73
CA ARG A 215 -17.79 31.65 3.95
C ARG A 215 -16.98 32.88 3.60
N ASP A 216 -17.39 34.03 4.12
CA ASP A 216 -16.63 35.27 4.06
C ASP A 216 -15.50 35.20 5.08
N PHE A 217 -14.33 34.69 4.65
CA PHE A 217 -13.13 34.55 5.50
C PHE A 217 -12.46 35.89 5.83
N GLN A 218 -13.16 37.02 5.67
CA GLN A 218 -12.64 38.33 6.04
C GLN A 218 -12.58 38.49 7.56
N THR A 219 -11.49 39.07 8.02
CA THR A 219 -11.30 39.41 9.42
C THR A 219 -11.73 40.85 9.69
N THR A 220 -12.05 41.16 10.93
CA THR A 220 -12.37 42.54 11.36
C THR A 220 -11.20 43.50 11.10
N VAL A 221 -9.97 43.01 11.14
CA VAL A 221 -8.77 43.80 10.85
C VAL A 221 -8.68 44.14 9.36
N SER A 222 -8.87 43.15 8.48
CA SER A 222 -8.80 43.38 7.02
C SER A 222 -9.90 44.30 6.51
N SER A 223 -11.08 44.30 7.15
CA SER A 223 -12.16 45.23 6.81
C SER A 223 -11.95 46.63 7.38
N ALA A 224 -11.40 46.77 8.59
CA ALA A 224 -11.25 48.07 9.25
C ALA A 224 -10.03 48.88 8.76
N TYR A 225 -8.93 48.21 8.37
CA TYR A 225 -7.67 48.88 8.02
C TYR A 225 -7.39 48.79 6.51
N GLN A 226 -8.21 49.48 5.72
CA GLN A 226 -7.93 49.70 4.30
C GLN A 226 -7.02 50.91 4.15
N VAL A 227 -5.97 50.79 3.33
CA VAL A 227 -5.07 51.92 3.03
C VAL A 227 -5.87 52.98 2.27
N PRO A 228 -6.02 54.21 2.81
CA PRO A 228 -6.72 55.27 2.10
C PRO A 228 -6.03 55.57 0.77
N PRO A 229 -6.78 55.83 -0.30
CA PRO A 229 -6.19 56.14 -1.60
C PRO A 229 -5.28 57.37 -1.49
N LEU A 230 -4.14 57.33 -2.18
CA LEU A 230 -3.01 58.28 -2.01
C LEU A 230 -3.39 59.76 -2.21
N HIS A 231 -4.53 60.03 -2.84
CA HIS A 231 -5.06 61.36 -3.14
C HIS A 231 -5.63 62.11 -1.91
N MET A 232 -5.78 61.45 -0.75
CA MET A 232 -6.32 62.06 0.49
C MET A 232 -5.25 62.43 1.52
N ARG A 233 -4.01 62.72 1.08
CA ARG A 233 -2.97 63.23 1.99
C ARG A 233 -3.18 64.72 2.23
N HIS A 234 -3.69 65.09 3.40
CA HIS A 234 -3.74 66.48 3.85
C HIS A 234 -2.31 67.02 4.02
N ASN A 235 -1.84 67.81 3.06
CA ASN A 235 -0.57 68.51 3.15
C ASN A 235 -0.73 69.74 4.06
N CYS A 236 0.07 69.81 5.12
CA CYS A 236 0.01 70.92 6.07
C CYS A 236 0.50 72.23 5.42
N PRO A 237 -0.24 73.36 5.55
CA PRO A 237 0.15 74.63 4.93
C PRO A 237 1.50 75.17 5.42
N ALA A 238 1.95 74.77 6.61
CA ALA A 238 3.28 75.12 7.13
C ALA A 238 4.44 74.49 6.33
N ALA A 239 4.21 73.39 5.61
CA ALA A 239 5.23 72.75 4.77
C ALA A 239 5.56 73.57 3.51
N PHE A 240 4.65 74.46 3.09
CA PHE A 240 4.83 75.32 1.91
C PHE A 240 5.47 76.67 2.25
N VAL A 241 5.77 76.94 3.52
CA VAL A 241 6.45 78.17 3.92
C VAL A 241 7.95 78.02 3.68
N PRO A 242 8.56 78.77 2.74
CA PRO A 242 9.99 78.71 2.52
C PRO A 242 10.73 79.20 3.77
N MET A 243 11.77 78.46 4.18
CA MET A 243 12.67 78.85 5.26
C MET A 243 13.32 80.20 4.91
N ARG A 244 13.03 81.25 5.70
CA ARG A 244 13.77 82.52 5.57
C ARG A 244 15.18 82.36 6.17
N PRO A 245 16.21 82.93 5.54
CA PRO A 245 17.54 82.98 6.14
C PRO A 245 17.49 83.73 7.48
N ALA A 246 18.29 83.28 8.45
CA ALA A 246 18.37 83.90 9.77
C ALA A 246 18.72 85.39 9.63
N SER A 247 17.97 86.26 10.31
CA SER A 247 18.34 87.67 10.40
C SER A 247 19.68 87.81 11.14
N ARG A 248 20.46 88.85 10.82
CA ARG A 248 21.81 89.09 11.39
C ARG A 248 21.84 89.16 12.93
N ASP A 249 20.68 89.35 13.56
CA ASP A 249 20.53 89.45 15.01
C ASP A 249 20.18 88.12 15.69
N GLY A 250 20.19 86.99 14.97
CA GLY A 250 19.90 85.65 15.53
C GLY A 250 18.42 85.40 15.90
N HIS A 251 17.54 86.39 15.65
CA HIS A 251 16.11 86.29 15.94
C HIS A 251 15.31 85.94 14.68
N ILE A 252 14.40 84.97 14.79
CA ILE A 252 13.48 84.55 13.70
C ILE A 252 12.20 85.38 13.80
N LYS A 253 11.95 86.28 12.84
CA LYS A 253 10.72 87.08 12.76
C LYS A 253 9.70 86.39 11.85
N LEU A 254 8.57 85.97 12.43
CA LEU A 254 7.44 85.38 11.71
C LEU A 254 6.52 86.51 11.21
N SER A 255 6.45 86.74 9.90
CA SER A 255 5.45 87.67 9.32
C SER A 255 4.20 86.87 8.93
N VAL A 256 3.05 87.23 9.52
CA VAL A 256 1.73 86.58 9.34
C VAL A 256 1.14 86.81 7.94
N TYR A 257 1.69 87.75 7.15
CA TYR A 257 0.97 88.34 6.00
C TYR A 257 1.07 87.62 4.65
N ASN A 258 1.72 86.46 4.53
CA ASN A 258 1.82 85.74 3.25
C ASN A 258 1.60 84.23 3.42
N ILE A 259 0.38 83.82 3.77
CA ILE A 259 -0.03 82.41 3.69
C ILE A 259 -1.16 82.32 2.66
N PRO A 260 -0.98 81.65 1.51
CA PRO A 260 -2.10 81.35 0.63
C PRO A 260 -3.07 80.43 1.38
N SER A 261 -4.23 80.97 1.73
CA SER A 261 -5.30 80.24 2.40
C SER A 261 -6.15 79.59 1.33
N GLY A 262 -5.88 78.33 1.02
CA GLY A 262 -6.69 77.56 0.09
C GLY A 262 -6.28 76.10 0.06
N ASP A 263 -7.25 75.21 0.20
CA ASP A 263 -7.09 73.78 -0.04
C ASP A 263 -6.67 73.60 -1.50
N THR A 264 -5.41 73.24 -1.73
CA THR A 264 -4.95 72.82 -3.06
C THR A 264 -5.32 71.36 -3.25
N VAL A 265 -6.37 71.14 -4.03
CA VAL A 265 -6.75 69.83 -4.56
C VAL A 265 -5.69 69.44 -5.59
N CYS A 266 -5.01 68.31 -5.37
CA CYS A 266 -4.17 67.65 -6.37
C CYS A 266 -4.97 66.55 -7.07
#